data_AF-A0A367GN64-F1
#
_entry.id   AF-A0A367GN64-F1
#
_cell.length_a   1.000
_cell.length_b   1.000
_cell.length_c   1.000
_cell.angle_alpha   90.00
_cell.angle_beta   90.00
_cell.angle_gamma   90.00
#
_symmetry.space_group_name_H-M   'P 1'
#
loop_
_entity.id
_entity.type
_entity.pdbx_description
1 polymer ?
#
loop_
_entity_poly.entity_id
_entity_poly.type
_entity_poly.pdbx_seq_one_letter_code
_entity_poly.pdbx_strand_id
1 'polypeptide(L)'
;MKKFLMLTVAVLLTTTVFAQIEKPVKWSYAAKKINSKEAVVLIKATVQKGWHIYSQFGKDDGPIPTTFTFTPSKDYTLAGKASEPKGITKYEAVFKTNVTYFENTVIFQQKIKLNKAAAMVKGSIEYMVCNEFKCIKDDTEFSIPVN
;
A
#
# COMPACT_ATOMS: atom_id res chain seq x y z
N MET A 1 29.42 58.43 -20.81
CA MET A 1 28.51 58.04 -19.69
C MET A 1 27.25 57.44 -20.28
N LYS A 2 26.81 56.30 -19.74
CA LYS A 2 25.40 55.89 -19.56
C LYS A 2 24.48 56.21 -20.75
N LYS A 3 24.07 55.22 -21.53
CA LYS A 3 22.89 54.43 -21.17
C LYS A 3 22.94 53.09 -21.89
N PHE A 4 23.12 52.04 -21.09
CA PHE A 4 22.70 50.68 -21.40
C PHE A 4 21.21 50.74 -21.77
N LEU A 5 20.92 50.77 -23.06
CA LEU A 5 19.58 50.63 -23.59
C LEU A 5 19.58 49.37 -24.44
N MET A 6 18.60 48.51 -24.14
CA MET A 6 18.21 47.34 -24.93
C MET A 6 19.20 46.17 -24.97
N LEU A 7 18.97 45.18 -24.12
CA LEU A 7 18.47 43.91 -24.64
C LEU A 7 17.67 43.17 -23.56
N THR A 8 16.36 43.15 -23.77
CA THR A 8 15.40 42.13 -23.35
C THR A 8 16.02 40.81 -22.94
N VAL A 9 16.13 40.59 -21.63
CA VAL A 9 16.21 39.25 -21.04
C VAL A 9 14.99 39.12 -20.13
N ALA A 10 13.83 38.97 -20.77
CA ALA A 10 12.63 38.47 -20.12
C ALA A 10 12.84 36.97 -19.89
N VAL A 11 13.61 36.62 -18.87
CA VAL A 11 13.61 35.26 -18.34
C VAL A 11 12.37 35.16 -17.45
N LEU A 12 11.26 34.75 -18.06
CA LEU A 12 10.15 34.16 -17.32
C LEU A 12 10.71 32.91 -16.62
N LEU A 13 10.97 33.02 -15.31
CA LEU A 13 11.12 31.86 -14.43
C LEU A 13 9.76 31.15 -14.40
N THR A 14 9.52 30.22 -15.32
CA THR A 14 8.40 29.28 -15.18
C THR A 14 8.79 28.28 -14.10
N THR A 15 8.51 28.60 -12.84
CA THR A 15 8.57 27.63 -11.75
C THR A 15 7.50 26.58 -12.00
N THR A 16 7.91 25.43 -12.52
CA THR A 16 7.07 24.24 -12.58
C THR A 16 6.72 23.83 -11.15
N VAL A 17 5.48 24.11 -10.71
CA VAL A 17 4.96 23.59 -9.45
C VAL A 17 4.65 22.11 -9.67
N PHE A 18 5.45 21.23 -9.07
CA PHE A 18 5.14 19.80 -9.03
C PHE A 18 4.00 19.59 -8.04
N ALA A 19 2.79 19.34 -8.54
CA ALA A 19 1.74 18.76 -7.71
C ALA A 19 2.14 17.31 -7.38
N GLN A 20 2.78 17.10 -6.22
CA GLN A 20 3.15 15.77 -5.79
C GLN A 20 1.88 14.99 -5.46
N ILE A 21 1.68 13.84 -6.11
CA ILE A 21 0.62 12.90 -5.75
C ILE A 21 0.88 12.47 -4.30
N GLU A 22 -0.07 12.76 -3.42
CA GLU A 22 0.03 12.41 -2.01
C GLU A 22 -0.06 10.89 -1.85
N LYS A 23 1.03 10.29 -1.35
CA LYS A 23 1.14 8.85 -1.09
C LYS A 23 1.30 8.62 0.42
N PRO A 24 0.19 8.62 1.18
CA PRO A 24 0.25 8.54 2.64
C PRO A 24 0.57 7.13 3.15
N VAL A 25 0.69 6.14 2.25
CA VAL A 25 1.08 4.76 2.58
C VAL A 25 2.38 4.41 1.88
N LYS A 26 3.36 3.98 2.66
CA LYS A 26 4.60 3.38 2.16
C LYS A 26 4.59 1.88 2.39
N TRP A 27 4.66 1.12 1.30
CA TRP A 27 4.73 -0.33 1.34
C TRP A 27 6.17 -0.83 1.45
N SER A 28 6.36 -1.90 2.22
CA SER A 28 7.62 -2.61 2.35
C SER A 28 7.36 -4.10 2.46
N TYR A 29 8.28 -4.90 1.95
CA TYR A 29 8.05 -6.32 1.76
C TYR A 29 9.21 -7.14 2.33
N ALA A 30 8.88 -8.28 2.92
CA ALA A 30 9.85 -9.24 3.39
C ALA A 30 9.30 -10.66 3.24
N ALA A 31 10.19 -11.65 3.35
CA ALA A 31 9.80 -13.05 3.44
C ALA A 31 10.57 -13.73 4.57
N LYS A 32 9.90 -14.66 5.24
CA LYS A 32 10.49 -15.52 6.27
C LYS A 32 10.23 -16.96 5.92
N LYS A 33 11.28 -17.72 5.61
CA LYS A 33 11.18 -19.19 5.53
C LYS A 33 10.92 -19.76 6.92
N ILE A 34 9.94 -20.67 6.99
CA ILE A 34 9.66 -21.47 8.17
C ILE A 34 10.48 -22.76 8.09
N ASN A 35 10.48 -23.40 6.92
CA ASN A 35 11.24 -24.61 6.62
C ASN A 35 11.46 -24.72 5.09
N SER A 36 11.92 -25.88 4.60
CA SER A 36 12.18 -26.11 3.17
C SER A 36 10.95 -26.07 2.27
N LYS A 37 9.74 -26.18 2.83
CA LYS A 37 8.46 -26.26 2.12
C LYS A 37 7.50 -25.13 2.46
N GLU A 38 7.81 -24.27 3.43
CA GLU A 38 6.88 -23.26 3.93
C GLU A 38 7.58 -21.94 4.17
N ALA A 39 6.90 -20.85 3.80
CA ALA A 39 7.33 -19.50 4.05
C ALA A 39 6.13 -18.59 4.35
N VAL A 40 6.43 -17.43 4.91
CA VAL A 40 5.47 -16.35 5.11
C VAL A 40 6.01 -15.12 4.40
N VAL A 41 5.21 -14.53 3.51
CA VAL A 41 5.49 -13.19 3.00
C VAL A 41 4.83 -12.16 3.90
N LEU A 42 5.60 -11.13 4.24
CA LEU A 42 5.22 -10.03 5.12
C LEU A 42 5.08 -8.78 4.25
N ILE A 43 3.87 -8.21 4.23
CA ILE A 43 3.54 -7.03 3.46
C ILE A 43 3.18 -5.93 4.45
N LYS A 44 4.10 -4.99 4.66
CA LYS A 44 3.97 -3.94 5.66
C LYS A 44 3.53 -2.63 5.03
N ALA A 45 2.40 -2.11 5.48
CA ALA A 45 1.96 -0.74 5.22
C ALA A 45 2.45 0.17 6.34
N THR A 46 3.20 1.22 6.01
CA THR A 46 3.52 2.32 6.93
C THR A 46 2.61 3.49 6.57
N VAL A 47 1.69 3.83 7.46
CA VAL A 47 0.64 4.83 7.22
C VAL A 47 1.06 6.13 7.90
N GLN A 48 1.02 7.22 7.15
CA GLN A 48 1.33 8.55 7.65
C GLN A 48 0.41 8.93 8.82
N LYS A 49 0.95 9.66 9.81
CA LYS A 49 0.17 10.13 10.96
C LYS A 49 -1.07 10.91 10.52
N GLY A 50 -2.22 10.59 11.14
CA GLY A 50 -3.52 11.19 10.82
C GLY A 50 -4.25 10.53 9.64
N TRP A 51 -3.63 9.52 9.02
CA TRP A 51 -4.25 8.70 8.00
C TRP A 51 -4.53 7.29 8.52
N HIS A 52 -5.51 6.63 7.93
CA HIS A 52 -5.87 5.25 8.23
C HIS A 52 -6.15 4.44 6.96
N ILE A 53 -5.66 3.20 6.95
CA ILE A 53 -5.88 2.22 5.87
C ILE A 53 -6.88 1.16 6.33
N TYR A 54 -7.77 0.72 5.44
CA TYR A 54 -8.87 -0.18 5.82
C TYR A 54 -8.51 -1.66 5.79
N SER A 55 -9.21 -2.43 6.64
CA SER A 55 -9.14 -3.88 6.74
C SER A 55 -9.45 -4.60 5.42
N GLN A 56 -8.89 -5.80 5.24
CA GLN A 56 -9.24 -6.72 4.16
C GLN A 56 -10.64 -7.33 4.30
N PHE A 57 -11.22 -7.27 5.50
CA PHE A 57 -12.48 -7.93 5.85
C PHE A 57 -13.63 -6.92 6.00
N GLY A 58 -13.55 -5.80 5.28
CA GLY A 58 -14.66 -4.86 5.15
C GLY A 58 -15.93 -5.55 4.62
N LYS A 59 -17.09 -5.03 5.03
CA LYS A 59 -18.40 -5.48 4.56
C LYS A 59 -18.89 -4.55 3.43
N ASP A 60 -19.84 -5.05 2.65
CA ASP A 60 -20.57 -4.26 1.66
C ASP A 60 -21.15 -2.99 2.33
N ASP A 61 -21.15 -1.88 1.59
CA ASP A 61 -21.46 -0.49 2.01
C ASP A 61 -20.36 0.26 2.82
N GLY A 62 -19.20 -0.36 3.04
CA GLY A 62 -18.05 0.25 3.68
C GLY A 62 -17.02 0.90 2.74
N PRO A 63 -15.87 1.35 3.28
CA PRO A 63 -14.73 1.76 2.47
C PRO A 63 -14.18 0.61 1.63
N ILE A 64 -13.49 0.94 0.52
CA ILE A 64 -12.77 -0.06 -0.28
C ILE A 64 -11.75 -0.79 0.61
N PRO A 65 -11.88 -2.12 0.78
CA PRO A 65 -10.98 -2.89 1.63
C PRO A 65 -9.60 -3.03 0.98
N THR A 66 -8.57 -3.15 1.80
CA THR A 66 -7.25 -3.56 1.30
C THR A 66 -7.37 -4.95 0.69
N THR A 67 -6.98 -5.11 -0.57
CA THR A 67 -7.13 -6.38 -1.30
C THR A 67 -5.78 -6.79 -1.88
N PHE A 68 -5.37 -8.02 -1.61
CA PHE A 68 -4.15 -8.62 -2.16
C PHE A 68 -4.50 -9.59 -3.28
N THR A 69 -3.96 -9.34 -4.47
CA THR A 69 -4.07 -10.26 -5.61
C THR A 69 -2.70 -10.81 -5.93
N PHE A 70 -2.50 -12.10 -5.65
CA PHE A 70 -1.22 -12.77 -5.93
C PHE A 70 -1.23 -13.35 -7.34
N THR A 71 -0.18 -13.11 -8.10
CA THR A 71 0.03 -13.72 -9.42
C THR A 71 0.27 -15.22 -9.26
N PRO A 72 -0.47 -16.11 -9.94
CA PRO A 72 -0.23 -17.54 -9.88
C PRO A 72 1.19 -17.92 -10.34
N SER A 73 1.79 -18.90 -9.68
CA SER A 73 3.12 -19.43 -10.03
C SER A 73 3.19 -20.94 -9.77
N LYS A 74 4.06 -21.65 -10.50
CA LYS A 74 4.36 -23.06 -10.24
C LYS A 74 5.31 -23.24 -9.06
N ASP A 75 6.00 -22.18 -8.64
CA ASP A 75 7.06 -22.25 -7.62
C ASP A 75 6.52 -22.24 -6.19
N TYR A 76 5.28 -21.80 -5.99
CA TYR A 76 4.60 -21.81 -4.71
C TYR A 76 3.09 -21.96 -4.86
N THR A 77 2.42 -22.27 -3.75
CA THR A 77 0.95 -22.19 -3.63
C THR A 77 0.58 -21.38 -2.39
N LEU A 78 -0.54 -20.66 -2.45
CA LEU A 78 -1.06 -19.92 -1.31
C LEU A 78 -1.66 -20.88 -0.28
N ALA A 79 -1.34 -20.68 1.00
CA ALA A 79 -1.96 -21.41 2.10
C ALA A 79 -3.00 -20.51 2.79
N GLY A 80 -4.21 -20.47 2.21
CA GLY A 80 -5.31 -19.61 2.66
C GLY A 80 -5.16 -18.15 2.21
N LYS A 81 -6.01 -17.29 2.77
CA LYS A 81 -5.98 -15.84 2.53
C LYS A 81 -4.89 -15.16 3.36
N ALA A 82 -4.50 -13.95 2.95
CA ALA A 82 -3.63 -13.11 3.75
C ALA A 82 -4.32 -12.75 5.08
N SER A 83 -3.54 -12.78 6.15
CA SER A 83 -3.97 -12.44 7.50
C SER A 83 -3.54 -11.02 7.87
N GLU A 84 -4.29 -10.41 8.77
CA GLU A 84 -4.03 -9.10 9.35
C GLU A 84 -4.15 -9.18 10.87
N PRO A 85 -3.49 -8.27 11.61
CA PRO A 85 -3.68 -8.16 13.06
C PRO A 85 -5.07 -7.61 13.38
N LYS A 86 -5.43 -7.61 14.67
CA LYS A 86 -6.64 -6.93 15.14
C LYS A 86 -6.55 -5.43 14.84
N GLY A 87 -7.49 -4.91 14.05
CA GLY A 87 -7.59 -3.48 13.73
C GLY A 87 -8.39 -2.69 14.77
N ILE A 88 -8.46 -1.38 14.53
CA ILE A 88 -9.31 -0.45 15.29
C ILE A 88 -10.67 -0.46 14.62
N THR A 89 -11.72 -0.78 15.36
CA THR A 89 -13.10 -0.75 14.85
C THR A 89 -13.83 0.46 15.41
N LYS A 90 -14.40 1.29 14.54
CA LYS A 90 -15.17 2.47 14.92
C LYS A 90 -16.38 2.62 14.01
N TYR A 91 -17.47 3.13 14.56
CA TYR A 91 -18.60 3.56 13.74
C TYR A 91 -18.21 4.82 12.96
N GLU A 92 -18.33 4.76 11.63
CA GLU A 92 -18.07 5.90 10.75
C GLU A 92 -19.38 6.37 10.14
N ALA A 93 -19.76 7.62 10.44
CA ALA A 93 -21.01 8.21 9.97
C ALA A 93 -21.08 8.31 8.45
N VAL A 94 -19.92 8.48 7.78
CA VAL A 94 -19.82 8.53 6.31
C VAL A 94 -20.30 7.22 5.68
N PHE A 95 -19.91 6.08 6.26
CA PHE A 95 -20.27 4.75 5.79
C PHE A 95 -21.49 4.16 6.52
N LYS A 96 -22.03 4.88 7.51
CA LYS A 96 -23.16 4.48 8.37
C LYS A 96 -23.00 3.09 9.00
N THR A 97 -21.76 2.65 9.20
CA THR A 97 -21.43 1.28 9.65
C THR A 97 -20.17 1.27 10.49
N ASN A 98 -19.91 0.13 11.13
CA ASN A 98 -18.64 -0.12 11.79
C ASN A 98 -17.57 -0.46 10.75
N VAL A 99 -16.50 0.32 10.78
CA VAL A 99 -15.36 0.17 9.89
C VAL A 99 -14.15 -0.25 10.71
N THR A 100 -13.35 -1.16 10.16
CA THR A 100 -12.08 -1.58 10.77
C THR A 100 -10.92 -1.03 9.94
N TYR A 101 -9.99 -0.35 10.60
CA TYR A 101 -8.83 0.28 9.98
C TYR A 101 -7.57 0.13 10.83
N PHE A 102 -6.44 0.56 10.25
CA PHE A 102 -5.13 0.58 10.88
C PHE A 102 -4.47 1.94 10.71
N GLU A 103 -3.76 2.37 11.75
CA GLU A 103 -2.97 3.60 11.79
C GLU A 103 -1.49 3.26 12.02
N ASN A 104 -0.58 4.18 11.66
CA ASN A 104 0.88 4.07 11.81
C ASN A 104 1.53 2.91 11.04
N THR A 105 1.23 1.66 11.39
CA THR A 105 1.80 0.48 10.77
C THR A 105 0.86 -0.72 10.90
N VAL A 106 0.72 -1.47 9.81
CA VAL A 106 0.11 -2.80 9.78
C VAL A 106 0.98 -3.75 8.96
N ILE A 107 1.10 -5.00 9.41
CA ILE A 107 1.82 -6.05 8.69
C ILE A 107 0.84 -7.16 8.35
N PHE A 108 0.55 -7.29 7.06
CA PHE A 108 -0.21 -8.37 6.49
C PHE A 108 0.70 -9.58 6.26
N GLN A 109 0.19 -10.78 6.50
CA GLN A 109 0.97 -12.01 6.37
C GLN A 109 0.26 -13.01 5.47
N GLN A 110 0.91 -13.42 4.38
CA GLN A 110 0.43 -14.49 3.53
C GLN A 110 1.35 -15.71 3.67
N LYS A 111 0.78 -16.83 4.11
CA LYS A 111 1.47 -18.11 4.16
C LYS A 111 1.51 -18.73 2.77
N ILE A 112 2.65 -19.31 2.41
CA ILE A 112 2.84 -20.02 1.14
C ILE A 112 3.50 -21.38 1.38
N LYS A 113 3.16 -22.35 0.54
CA LYS A 113 3.90 -23.59 0.40
C LYS A 113 4.84 -23.48 -0.80
N LEU A 114 6.11 -23.79 -0.59
CA LEU A 114 7.16 -23.74 -1.61
C LEU A 114 7.20 -25.08 -2.36
N ASN A 115 7.16 -25.00 -3.68
CA ASN A 115 7.36 -26.15 -4.58
C ASN A 115 8.83 -26.23 -5.07
N LYS A 116 9.61 -25.18 -4.82
CA LYS A 116 11.04 -25.06 -5.14
C LYS A 116 11.80 -24.43 -3.97
N ALA A 117 13.13 -24.58 -3.98
CA ALA A 117 14.00 -23.99 -2.96
C ALA A 117 13.93 -22.46 -2.93
N ALA A 118 13.65 -21.81 -4.05
CA ALA A 118 13.44 -20.38 -4.15
C ALA A 118 12.16 -20.09 -4.95
N ALA A 119 11.49 -19.00 -4.61
CA ALA A 119 10.29 -18.54 -5.30
C ALA A 119 10.24 -17.02 -5.36
N MET A 120 9.55 -16.48 -6.36
CA MET A 120 9.28 -15.04 -6.45
C MET A 120 7.77 -14.82 -6.35
N VAL A 121 7.34 -14.25 -5.23
CA VAL A 121 5.92 -13.98 -4.96
C VAL A 121 5.58 -12.61 -5.51
N LYS A 122 4.74 -12.57 -6.54
CA LYS A 122 4.31 -11.34 -7.21
C LYS A 122 2.83 -11.10 -7.00
N GLY A 123 2.42 -9.85 -7.12
CA GLY A 123 1.02 -9.48 -7.04
C GLY A 123 0.80 -7.98 -7.02
N SER A 124 -0.43 -7.61 -6.73
CA SER A 124 -0.87 -6.23 -6.54
C SER A 124 -1.63 -6.06 -5.23
N ILE A 125 -1.65 -4.82 -4.76
CA ILE A 125 -2.42 -4.36 -3.61
C ILE A 125 -3.33 -3.26 -4.11
N GLU A 126 -4.63 -3.40 -3.90
CA GLU A 126 -5.60 -2.32 -4.07
C GLU A 126 -6.06 -1.88 -2.69
N TYR A 127 -6.11 -0.58 -2.43
CA TYR A 127 -6.46 -0.07 -1.11
C TYR A 127 -7.07 1.32 -1.16
N MET A 128 -7.74 1.68 -0.07
CA MET A 128 -8.15 3.05 0.19
C MET A 128 -7.60 3.50 1.54
N VAL A 129 -7.17 4.76 1.58
CA VAL A 129 -6.56 5.41 2.74
C VAL A 129 -7.23 6.77 2.93
N CYS A 130 -7.67 7.06 4.14
CA CYS A 130 -8.41 8.30 4.43
C CYS A 130 -7.79 9.05 5.60
N ASN A 131 -8.05 10.35 5.66
CA ASN A 131 -7.89 11.18 6.83
C ASN A 131 -9.22 11.90 7.13
N GLU A 132 -9.21 12.89 8.01
CA GLU A 132 -10.41 13.65 8.39
C GLU A 132 -11.09 14.41 7.24
N PHE A 133 -10.36 14.69 6.15
CA PHE A 133 -10.81 15.57 5.07
C PHE A 133 -11.10 14.83 3.76
N LYS A 134 -10.39 13.73 3.49
CA LYS A 134 -10.44 13.05 2.19
C LYS A 134 -10.03 11.60 2.26
N CYS A 135 -10.36 10.89 1.18
CA CYS A 135 -9.97 9.52 0.91
C CYS A 135 -9.23 9.43 -0.43
N ILE A 136 -8.21 8.59 -0.49
CA ILE A 136 -7.43 8.30 -1.69
C ILE A 136 -7.53 6.81 -1.94
N LYS A 137 -8.02 6.44 -3.13
CA LYS A 137 -7.87 5.08 -3.66
C LYS A 137 -6.54 5.01 -4.40
N ASP A 138 -5.77 3.95 -4.14
CA ASP A 138 -4.47 3.74 -4.79
C ASP A 138 -4.21 2.24 -4.94
N ASP A 139 -3.24 1.91 -5.78
CA ASP A 139 -2.81 0.54 -6.02
C ASP A 139 -1.28 0.45 -6.20
N THR A 140 -0.72 -0.72 -5.91
CA THR A 140 0.72 -0.94 -6.10
C THR A 140 1.03 -2.40 -6.37
N GLU A 141 2.01 -2.64 -7.25
CA GLU A 141 2.55 -3.97 -7.49
C GLU A 141 3.69 -4.30 -6.51
N PHE A 142 3.86 -5.58 -6.24
CA PHE A 142 4.97 -6.10 -5.44
C PHE A 142 5.62 -7.32 -6.07
N SER A 143 6.90 -7.51 -5.75
CA SER A 143 7.68 -8.69 -6.09
C SER A 143 8.61 -9.02 -4.93
N ILE A 144 8.37 -10.15 -4.28
CA ILE A 144 9.03 -10.55 -3.03
C ILE A 144 9.85 -11.82 -3.31
N PRO A 145 11.19 -11.75 -3.28
CA PRO A 145 12.02 -12.94 -3.35
C PRO A 145 11.90 -13.75 -2.05
N VAL A 146 11.72 -15.05 -2.18
CA VAL A 146 11.72 -16.03 -1.09
C VAL A 146 12.87 -17.00 -1.35
N ASN A 147 13.97 -16.78 -0.65
CA ASN A 147 15.22 -17.53 -0.79
C ASN A 147 15.60 -18.27 0.49
#